data_AF-A0A3B9ADA1-F1
#
_entry.id   AF-A0A3B9ADA1-F1
#
_cell.length_a   1.000
_cell.length_b   1.000
_cell.length_c   1.000
_cell.angle_alpha   90.00
_cell.angle_beta   90.00
_cell.angle_gamma   90.00
#
_symmetry.space_group_name_H-M   'P 1'
#
loop_
_entity.id
_entity.type
_entity.pdbx_description
1 polymer ?
#
loop_
_entity_poly.entity_id
_entity_poly.type
_entity_poly.pdbx_seq_one_letter_code
_entity_poly.pdbx_strand_id
1 'polypeptide(L)'
;MPKNKSSSSKDQPQDLTPQPWIPFKTGLIVVGVVSVLLAIWTVITSNPELDLLERILWGVVFGGSIWVVFLFFLVINRLLRRRK
;
A
#
# COMPACT_ATOMS: atom_id res chain seq x y z
N MET A 1 -21.20 -29.37 36.94
CA MET A 1 -19.73 -29.43 36.74
C MET A 1 -19.36 -28.54 35.56
N PRO A 2 -18.55 -27.49 35.75
CA PRO A 2 -18.13 -26.59 34.67
C PRO A 2 -17.10 -27.27 33.77
N LYS A 3 -17.25 -27.13 32.45
CA LYS A 3 -16.31 -27.68 31.47
C LYS A 3 -15.05 -26.80 31.38
N ASN A 4 -13.94 -27.48 31.61
CA ASN A 4 -12.55 -27.05 31.65
C ASN A 4 -12.07 -26.37 30.36
N LYS A 5 -11.21 -25.37 30.53
CA LYS A 5 -10.47 -24.62 29.51
C LYS A 5 -9.61 -25.56 28.68
N SER A 6 -9.91 -25.65 27.39
CA SER A 6 -8.96 -26.07 26.35
C SER A 6 -8.37 -24.80 25.74
N SER A 7 -7.10 -24.63 25.39
CA SER A 7 -5.91 -25.46 25.36
C SER A 7 -4.96 -24.69 24.45
N SER A 8 -3.66 -24.88 24.62
CA SER A 8 -2.64 -24.60 23.62
C SER A 8 -2.06 -23.18 23.60
N SER A 9 -1.11 -22.95 24.52
CA SER A 9 0.16 -22.34 24.12
C SER A 9 0.67 -23.08 22.88
N LYS A 10 0.70 -22.42 21.74
CA LYS A 10 1.55 -22.80 20.61
C LYS A 10 2.73 -21.85 20.64
N ASP A 11 3.76 -22.24 21.39
CA ASP A 11 5.12 -21.85 21.07
C ASP A 11 5.42 -22.41 19.68
N GLN A 12 5.16 -21.60 18.65
CA GLN A 12 5.69 -21.87 17.32
C GLN A 12 7.19 -21.53 17.36
N PRO A 13 8.07 -22.40 16.84
CA PRO A 13 9.47 -22.06 16.68
C PRO A 13 9.54 -20.76 15.88
N GLN A 14 10.12 -19.72 16.48
CA GLN A 14 10.39 -18.46 15.79
C GLN A 14 11.36 -18.76 14.65
N ASP A 15 10.80 -18.98 13.47
CA ASP A 15 11.54 -18.87 12.22
C ASP A 15 12.24 -17.51 12.26
N LEU A 16 13.57 -17.53 12.40
CA LEU A 16 14.46 -16.36 12.31
C LEU A 16 14.51 -15.82 10.87
N THR A 17 13.41 -15.97 10.13
CA THR A 17 13.20 -15.28 8.87
C THR A 17 12.80 -13.85 9.20
N PRO A 18 13.49 -12.84 8.65
CA PRO A 18 13.14 -11.45 8.90
C PRO A 18 11.71 -11.20 8.41
N GLN A 19 10.76 -11.17 9.35
CA GLN A 19 9.38 -10.85 9.06
C GLN A 19 9.30 -9.38 8.64
N PRO A 20 8.61 -9.06 7.53
CA PRO A 20 8.38 -7.68 7.14
C PRO A 20 7.52 -6.98 8.20
N TRP A 21 8.02 -5.86 8.73
CA TRP A 21 7.33 -5.01 9.71
C TRP A 21 5.95 -4.52 9.25
N ILE A 22 5.71 -4.46 7.93
CA ILE A 22 4.41 -4.15 7.35
C ILE A 22 3.97 -5.29 6.43
N PRO A 23 2.77 -5.85 6.65
CA PRO A 23 2.17 -6.80 5.72
C PRO A 23 1.96 -6.17 4.35
N PHE A 24 2.24 -6.92 3.28
CA PHE A 24 2.08 -6.45 1.90
C PHE A 24 0.67 -5.92 1.61
N LYS A 25 -0.36 -6.58 2.15
CA LYS A 25 -1.77 -6.16 2.03
C LYS A 25 -2.00 -4.76 2.61
N THR A 26 -1.41 -4.48 3.78
CA THR A 26 -1.50 -3.17 4.44
C THR A 26 -0.85 -2.09 3.58
N GLY A 27 0.36 -2.34 3.05
CA GLY A 27 1.02 -1.38 2.16
C GLY A 27 0.20 -1.06 0.91
N LEU A 28 -0.42 -2.08 0.30
CA LEU A 28 -1.24 -1.91 -0.90
C LEU A 28 -2.52 -1.09 -0.62
N ILE A 29 -3.18 -1.35 0.52
CA ILE A 29 -4.37 -0.59 0.95
C ILE A 29 -3.99 0.88 1.23
N VAL A 30 -2.91 1.11 1.98
CA VAL A 30 -2.46 2.46 2.34
C VAL A 30 -2.13 3.27 1.09
N VAL A 31 -1.36 2.71 0.16
CA VAL A 31 -1.02 3.41 -1.09
C VAL A 31 -2.27 3.69 -1.93
N GLY A 32 -3.21 2.74 -2.02
CA GLY A 32 -4.47 2.96 -2.71
C GLY A 32 -5.27 4.13 -2.12
N VAL A 33 -5.46 4.14 -0.80
CA VAL A 33 -6.22 5.20 -0.11
C VAL A 33 -5.52 6.55 -0.26
N VAL A 34 -4.20 6.61 -0.01
CA VAL A 34 -3.42 7.86 -0.10
C VAL A 34 -3.40 8.38 -1.53
N SER A 35 -3.23 7.51 -2.54
CA SER A 35 -3.26 7.89 -3.96
C SER A 35 -4.60 8.52 -4.36
N VAL A 36 -5.73 7.96 -3.93
CA VAL A 36 -7.06 8.50 -4.23
C VAL A 36 -7.30 9.84 -3.53
N LEU A 37 -6.96 9.94 -2.24
CA LEU A 37 -7.09 11.20 -1.50
C LEU A 37 -6.27 12.31 -2.14
N LEU A 38 -5.04 12.00 -2.54
CA LEU A 38 -4.15 12.93 -3.21
C LEU A 38 -4.62 13.28 -4.62
N ALA A 39 -5.19 12.34 -5.37
CA ALA A 39 -5.79 12.63 -6.68
C ALA A 39 -6.96 13.62 -6.55
N ILE A 40 -7.86 13.40 -5.59
CA ILE A 40 -8.99 14.30 -5.30
C ILE A 40 -8.46 15.67 -4.86
N TRP A 41 -7.46 15.69 -3.99
CA TRP A 41 -6.83 16.93 -3.53
C TRP A 41 -6.24 17.73 -4.69
N THR A 42 -5.56 17.07 -5.63
CA THR A 42 -5.01 17.69 -6.84
C THR A 42 -6.10 18.29 -7.71
N VAL A 43 -7.23 17.59 -7.91
CA VAL A 43 -8.38 18.13 -8.66
C VAL A 43 -8.92 19.39 -8.00
N ILE A 44 -9.10 19.39 -6.67
CA ILE A 44 -9.63 20.54 -5.93
C ILE A 44 -8.67 21.74 -5.98
N THR A 45 -7.37 21.49 -5.84
CA THR A 45 -6.33 22.53 -5.77
C THR A 45 -5.91 23.05 -7.14
N SER A 46 -6.21 22.31 -8.22
CA SER A 46 -5.88 22.73 -9.58
C SER A 46 -6.60 24.02 -9.98
N ASN A 47 -6.01 24.78 -10.91
CA ASN A 47 -6.53 26.08 -11.33
C ASN A 47 -7.99 25.97 -11.79
N PRO A 48 -8.88 26.86 -11.32
CA PRO A 48 -10.30 26.84 -11.69
C PRO A 48 -10.54 27.27 -13.15
N GLU A 49 -9.57 27.89 -13.79
CA GLU A 49 -9.56 28.26 -15.22
C GLU A 49 -9.41 27.05 -16.16
N LEU A 50 -8.93 25.92 -15.62
CA LEU A 50 -8.78 24.67 -16.38
C LEU A 50 -10.12 23.97 -16.51
N ASP A 51 -10.34 23.32 -17.66
CA ASP A 51 -11.56 22.56 -17.87
C ASP A 51 -11.63 21.35 -16.92
N LEU A 52 -12.84 20.94 -16.56
CA LEU A 52 -13.06 19.91 -15.54
C LEU A 52 -12.37 18.58 -15.92
N LEU A 53 -12.34 18.27 -17.21
CA LEU A 53 -11.65 17.11 -17.76
C LEU A 53 -10.13 17.18 -17.54
N GLU A 54 -9.51 18.33 -17.80
CA GLU A 54 -8.07 18.53 -17.60
C GLU A 54 -7.70 18.39 -16.13
N ARG A 55 -8.54 18.91 -15.22
CA ARG A 55 -8.33 18.81 -13.77
C ARG A 55 -8.36 17.36 -13.30
N ILE A 56 -9.32 16.57 -13.79
CA ILE A 56 -9.38 15.11 -13.52
C ILE A 56 -8.17 14.41 -14.11
N LEU A 57 -7.76 14.76 -15.33
CA LEU A 57 -6.60 14.16 -15.98
C LEU A 57 -5.33 14.37 -15.15
N TRP A 58 -5.12 15.58 -14.62
CA TRP A 58 -4.02 15.87 -13.69
C TRP A 58 -4.12 15.07 -12.39
N GLY A 59 -5.32 14.90 -11.83
CA GLY A 59 -5.57 14.04 -10.68
C GLY A 59 -5.18 12.58 -10.96
N VAL A 60 -5.56 12.04 -12.12
CA VAL A 60 -5.23 10.66 -12.54
C VAL A 60 -3.75 10.49 -12.83
N VAL A 61 -3.12 11.44 -13.53
CA VAL A 61 -1.67 11.43 -13.80
C VAL A 61 -0.90 11.45 -12.49
N PHE A 62 -1.30 12.29 -11.53
CA PHE A 62 -0.67 12.35 -10.22
C PHE A 62 -0.89 11.07 -9.41
N GLY A 63 -2.14 10.62 -9.25
CA GLY A 63 -2.48 9.40 -8.53
C GLY A 63 -1.79 8.17 -9.14
N GLY A 64 -1.71 8.11 -10.47
CA GLY A 64 -1.00 7.08 -11.22
C GLY A 64 0.52 7.14 -11.03
N SER A 65 1.11 8.33 -10.94
CA SER A 65 2.56 8.47 -10.70
C SER A 65 2.99 7.85 -9.36
N ILE A 66 2.15 7.98 -8.32
CA ILE A 66 2.39 7.35 -7.01
C ILE A 66 2.41 5.83 -7.14
N TRP A 67 1.49 5.26 -7.93
CA TRP A 67 1.48 3.83 -8.22
C TRP A 67 2.72 3.38 -8.97
N VAL A 68 3.20 4.16 -9.94
CA VAL A 68 4.44 3.85 -10.68
C VAL A 68 5.62 3.74 -9.71
N VAL A 69 5.81 4.72 -8.82
CA VAL A 69 6.89 4.70 -7.82
C VAL A 69 6.73 3.51 -6.88
N PHE A 70 5.53 3.25 -6.37
CA PHE A 70 5.26 2.11 -5.49
C PHE A 70 5.57 0.77 -6.15
N LEU A 71 5.09 0.56 -7.39
CA LEU A 71 5.36 -0.66 -8.16
C LEU A 71 6.84 -0.80 -8.47
N PHE A 72 7.53 0.30 -8.80
CA PHE A 72 8.97 0.30 -9.02
C PHE A 72 9.74 -0.22 -7.78
N PHE A 73 9.41 0.27 -6.59
CA PHE A 73 10.00 -0.23 -5.34
C PHE A 73 9.69 -1.71 -5.10
N LEU A 74 8.47 -2.17 -5.42
CA LEU A 74 8.12 -3.59 -5.31
C LEU A 74 8.91 -4.47 -6.27
N VAL A 75 9.10 -4.02 -7.51
CA VAL A 75 9.90 -4.74 -8.51
C VAL A 75 11.35 -4.83 -8.06
N ILE A 76 11.94 -3.73 -7.57
CA ILE A 76 13.30 -3.72 -7.02
C ILE A 76 13.43 -4.69 -5.85
N ASN A 77 12.53 -4.59 -4.86
CA ASN A 77 12.55 -5.46 -3.70
C ASN A 77 12.44 -6.95 -4.10
N ARG A 78 11.58 -7.26 -5.08
CA ARG A 78 11.47 -8.62 -5.65
C ARG A 78 12.74 -9.06 -6.35
N LEU A 79 13.40 -8.19 -7.11
CA LEU A 79 14.59 -8.52 -7.88
C LEU A 79 15.82 -8.74 -6.97
N LEU A 80 15.94 -7.94 -5.90
CA LEU A 80 16.98 -8.10 -4.88
C LEU A 80 16.76 -9.38 -4.05
N ARG A 81 15.52 -9.70 -3.67
CA ARG A 81 15.20 -10.95 -2.96
C ARG A 81 15.44 -12.23 -3.79
N ARG A 82 15.42 -12.13 -5.12
CA ARG A 82 15.72 -13.27 -6.02
C ARG A 82 17.22 -13.55 -6.20
N ARG A 83 18.08 -12.58 -5.85
CA ARG A 83 19.54 -12.69 -5.97
C ARG A 83 20.22 -13.13 -4.66
N LYS A 84 19.45 -13.22 -3.57
CA LYS A 84 19.82 -13.85 -2.30
C LYS A 84 19.28 -15.27 -2.28
#